data_AF-A0A2H5WPP3-F1
#
_entry.id   AF-A0A2H5WPP3-F1
#
_cell.length_a   1.000
_cell.length_b   1.000
_cell.length_c   1.000
_cell.angle_alpha   90.00
_cell.angle_beta   90.00
_cell.angle_gamma   90.00
#
_symmetry.space_group_name_H-M   'P 1'
#
loop_
_entity.id
_entity.type
_entity.pdbx_description
1 polymer ?
#
loop_
_entity_poly.entity_id
_entity_poly.type
_entity_poly.pdbx_seq_one_letter_code
_entity_poly.pdbx_strand_id
1 'polypeptide(L)'
;MQEFHQQVLVPQAVWREVIEQGQDYPETPLIERAFQEGWLQVRVAFVERLVSLLKLQLDEGESGAIALALQEQIPQRVPCAKHREPLAQNVV
;
A
#
# COMPACT_ATOMS: atom_id res chain seq x y z
N MET A 1 -9.66 19.67 -0.55
CA MET A 1 -8.63 18.62 -0.69
C MET A 1 -8.78 17.82 -1.98
N GLN A 2 -9.98 17.31 -2.29
CA GLN A 2 -10.25 16.60 -3.54
C GLN A 2 -9.97 17.43 -4.82
N GLU A 3 -10.10 18.75 -4.76
CA GLU A 3 -9.79 19.65 -5.89
C GLU A 3 -8.32 19.61 -6.33
N PHE A 4 -7.41 19.18 -5.46
CA PHE A 4 -5.98 19.19 -5.72
C PHE A 4 -5.42 17.82 -6.13
N HIS A 5 -5.99 16.73 -5.61
CA HIS A 5 -5.45 15.38 -5.78
C HIS A 5 -6.51 14.46 -6.40
N GLN A 6 -6.19 13.81 -7.53
CA GLN A 6 -7.08 12.83 -8.17
C GLN A 6 -7.26 11.57 -7.31
N GLN A 7 -6.23 11.19 -6.56
CA GLN A 7 -6.21 9.98 -5.74
C GLN A 7 -5.23 10.15 -4.58
N VAL A 8 -5.56 9.58 -3.43
CA VAL A 8 -4.72 9.48 -2.24
C VAL A 8 -4.54 8.01 -1.90
N LEU A 9 -3.29 7.59 -1.75
CA LEU A 9 -2.95 6.23 -1.34
C LEU A 9 -2.53 6.24 0.12
N VAL A 10 -3.08 5.31 0.90
CA VAL A 10 -2.83 5.20 2.34
C VAL A 10 -2.31 3.81 2.67
N PRO A 11 -1.21 3.66 3.43
CA PRO A 11 -0.76 2.36 3.91
C PRO A 11 -1.78 1.70 4.83
N GLN A 12 -1.87 0.38 4.79
CA GLN A 12 -2.75 -0.39 5.67
C GLN A 12 -2.60 -0.05 7.16
N ALA A 13 -1.37 0.22 7.60
CA ALA A 13 -1.09 0.56 9.00
C ALA A 13 -1.72 1.90 9.41
N VAL A 14 -1.67 2.91 8.54
CA VAL A 14 -2.31 4.21 8.77
C VAL A 14 -3.83 4.06 8.82
N TRP A 15 -4.41 3.24 7.94
CA TRP A 15 -5.85 2.95 8.00
C TRP A 15 -6.26 2.34 9.33
N ARG A 16 -5.50 1.35 9.80
CA ARG A 16 -5.76 0.68 11.09
C ARG A 16 -5.69 1.66 12.25
N GLU A 17 -4.66 2.49 12.29
CA GLU A 17 -4.49 3.46 13.37
C GLU A 17 -5.62 4.48 13.39
N VAL A 18 -5.97 5.04 12.23
CA VAL A 18 -6.90 6.17 12.16
C VAL A 18 -8.36 5.73 12.18
N ILE A 19 -8.71 4.60 11.54
CA ILE A 19 -10.10 4.15 11.42
C ILE A 19 -10.42 3.05 12.41
N GLU A 20 -9.60 2.00 12.48
CA GLU A 20 -9.92 0.83 13.32
C GLU A 20 -9.69 1.15 14.82
N GLN A 21 -8.62 1.89 15.12
CA GLN A 21 -8.21 2.26 16.48
C GLN A 21 -8.61 3.70 16.87
N GLY A 22 -8.82 4.56 15.87
CA GLY A 22 -9.05 5.99 16.03
C GLY A 22 -10.51 6.43 16.00
N GLN A 23 -11.43 5.59 16.51
CA GLN A 23 -12.88 5.87 16.44
C GLN A 23 -13.30 7.19 17.12
N ASP A 24 -12.48 7.70 18.03
CA ASP A 24 -12.71 8.97 18.73
C ASP A 24 -12.13 10.19 18.01
N TYR A 25 -11.42 10.01 16.89
CA TYR A 25 -10.89 11.13 16.12
C TYR A 25 -12.00 11.84 15.34
N PRO A 26 -12.14 13.17 15.48
CA PRO A 26 -13.18 13.93 14.78
C PRO A 26 -13.05 13.87 13.25
N GLU A 27 -11.86 13.56 12.74
CA GLU A 27 -11.56 13.38 11.32
C GLU A 27 -11.96 12.02 10.74
N THR A 28 -12.24 11.00 11.56
CA THR A 28 -12.57 9.63 11.10
C THR A 28 -13.73 9.61 10.09
N PRO A 29 -14.86 10.31 10.31
CA PRO A 29 -15.96 10.34 9.34
C PRO A 29 -15.57 10.95 7.98
N LEU A 30 -14.64 11.90 7.96
CA LEU A 30 -14.15 12.51 6.71
C LEU A 30 -13.32 11.51 5.90
N ILE A 31 -12.46 10.74 6.59
CA ILE A 31 -11.57 9.77 5.96
C ILE A 31 -12.36 8.57 5.44
N GLU A 32 -13.34 8.09 6.21
CA GLU A 32 -14.26 7.02 5.77
C GLU A 32 -15.04 7.43 4.53
N ARG A 33 -15.55 8.66 4.50
CA ARG A 33 -16.26 9.20 3.34
C ARG A 33 -15.33 9.27 2.11
N ALA A 34 -14.10 9.74 2.27
CA ALA A 34 -13.13 9.78 1.19
C ALA A 34 -12.81 8.39 0.61
N PHE A 35 -12.76 7.38 1.48
CA PHE A 35 -12.60 5.98 1.10
C PHE A 35 -13.83 5.46 0.34
N GLN A 36 -15.03 5.73 0.84
CA GLN A 36 -16.29 5.34 0.18
C GLN A 36 -16.47 6.01 -1.19
N GLU A 37 -16.05 7.26 -1.34
CA GLU A 37 -16.03 8.00 -2.60
C GLU A 37 -14.92 7.52 -3.56
N GLY A 38 -14.02 6.64 -3.10
CA GLY A 38 -13.05 5.90 -3.92
C GLY A 38 -11.77 6.66 -4.30
N TRP A 39 -11.66 7.93 -3.93
CA TRP A 39 -10.46 8.74 -4.17
C TRP A 39 -9.38 8.51 -3.11
N LEU A 40 -9.75 8.03 -1.91
CA LEU A 40 -8.79 7.48 -0.95
C LEU A 40 -8.75 5.95 -1.09
N GLN A 41 -7.56 5.38 -1.23
CA GLN A 41 -7.38 3.93 -1.38
C GLN A 41 -6.34 3.39 -0.43
N VAL A 42 -6.71 2.32 0.27
CA VAL A 42 -5.79 1.60 1.14
C VAL A 42 -4.96 0.62 0.30
N ARG A 43 -3.64 0.61 0.53
CA ARG A 43 -2.68 -0.26 -0.16
C ARG A 43 -1.68 -0.85 0.83
N VAL A 44 -1.23 -2.06 0.49
CA VAL A 44 -0.13 -2.73 1.20
C VAL A 44 1.15 -2.47 0.42
N ALA A 45 2.20 -2.02 1.10
CA ALA A 45 3.53 -1.93 0.51
C ALA A 45 4.11 -3.35 0.40
N PHE A 46 4.45 -3.80 -0.82
CA PHE A 46 4.94 -5.16 -1.08
C PHE A 46 6.45 -5.32 -0.84
N VAL A 47 7.16 -4.24 -0.53
CA VAL A 47 8.60 -4.26 -0.24
C VAL A 47 8.84 -4.48 1.26
N GLU A 48 8.47 -5.65 1.76
CA GLU A 48 8.50 -5.97 3.21
C GLU A 48 9.87 -5.73 3.86
N ARG A 49 10.97 -6.00 3.14
CA ARG A 49 12.34 -5.74 3.63
C ARG A 49 12.60 -4.25 3.84
N LEU A 50 12.08 -3.40 2.96
CA LEU A 50 12.22 -1.96 3.08
C LEU A 50 11.40 -1.44 4.26
N VAL A 51 10.16 -1.91 4.41
CA VAL A 51 9.32 -1.58 5.58
C VAL A 51 10.03 -1.99 6.87
N SER A 52 10.57 -3.20 6.92
CA SER A 52 11.29 -3.71 8.11
C SER A 52 12.53 -2.88 8.45
N LEU A 53 13.27 -2.42 7.44
CA LEU A 53 14.44 -1.56 7.64
C LEU A 53 14.03 -0.17 8.16
N LEU A 54 12.99 0.43 7.57
CA LEU A 54 12.49 1.76 7.96
C LEU A 54 11.93 1.75 9.39
N LYS A 55 11.25 0.66 9.79
CA LYS A 55 10.72 0.46 11.15
C LYS A 55 11.78 0.45 12.26
N LEU A 56 13.07 0.44 11.93
CA LEU A 56 14.14 0.65 12.91
C LEU A 56 14.12 2.06 13.52
N GLN A 57 13.60 3.05 12.78
CA GLN A 57 13.62 4.47 13.17
C GLN A 57 12.27 5.17 13.01
N LEU A 58 11.33 4.58 12.27
CA LEU A 58 10.02 5.13 11.96
C LEU A 58 8.92 4.21 12.48
N ASP A 59 7.72 4.75 12.66
CA ASP A 59 6.56 3.92 12.97
C ASP A 59 6.10 3.09 11.77
N GLU A 60 5.09 2.23 11.97
CA GLU A 60 4.58 1.35 10.92
C GLU A 60 3.84 2.11 9.80
N GLY A 61 3.14 3.19 10.14
CA GLY A 61 2.43 4.05 9.20
C GLY A 61 3.39 4.83 8.30
N GLU A 62 4.38 5.49 8.91
CA GLU A 62 5.46 6.22 8.24
C GLU A 62 6.29 5.32 7.32
N SER A 63 6.73 4.18 7.86
CA SER A 63 7.50 3.18 7.09
C SER A 63 6.70 2.67 5.90
N GLY A 64 5.41 2.39 6.11
CA GLY A 64 4.49 1.97 5.06
C GLY A 64 4.30 3.06 4.00
N ALA A 65 4.18 4.32 4.39
CA ALA A 65 3.96 5.44 3.47
C ALA A 65 5.14 5.66 2.53
N ILE A 66 6.36 5.65 3.07
CA ILE A 66 7.58 5.78 2.27
C ILE A 66 7.73 4.57 1.33
N ALA A 67 7.56 3.35 1.85
CA ALA A 67 7.69 2.15 1.03
C ALA A 67 6.65 2.09 -0.10
N LEU A 68 5.40 2.50 0.17
CA LEU A 68 4.34 2.58 -0.82
C LEU A 68 4.64 3.66 -1.88
N ALA A 69 5.08 4.84 -1.47
CA ALA A 69 5.44 5.91 -2.41
C ALA A 69 6.60 5.50 -3.34
N LEU A 70 7.59 4.78 -2.83
CA LEU A 70 8.68 4.25 -3.65
C LEU A 70 8.21 3.15 -4.60
N GLN A 71 7.28 2.29 -4.15
CA GLN A 71 6.69 1.26 -4.98
C GLN A 71 5.94 1.85 -6.18
N GLU A 72 5.14 2.89 -6.00
CA GLU A 72 4.36 3.50 -7.08
C GLU A 72 5.23 4.28 -8.09
N GLN A 73 6.45 4.65 -7.70
CA GLN A 73 7.44 5.22 -8.62
C GLN A 73 8.11 4.18 -9.51
N ILE A 74 8.04 2.90 -9.14
CA ILE A 74 8.60 1.80 -9.93
C ILE A 74 7.51 1.33 -10.90
N PRO A 75 7.74 1.40 -12.23
CA PRO A 75 6.81 0.81 -13.19
C PRO A 75 6.65 -0.68 -12.86
N GLN A 76 5.44 -1.08 -12.47
CA GLN A 76 5.11 -2.48 -12.25
C GLN A 76 5.46 -3.25 -13.53
N ARG A 77 6.54 -4.04 -13.48
CA ARG A 77 6.92 -4.89 -14.62
C ARG A 77 5.81 -5.90 -14.79
N VAL A 78 5.00 -5.73 -15.84
CA VAL A 78 4.06 -6.75 -16.29
C VAL A 78 4.88 -8.01 -16.58
N PRO A 79 4.65 -9.15 -15.91
CA PRO A 79 5.33 -10.39 -16.27
C PRO A 79 4.95 -10.71 -17.72
N CYS A 80 5.89 -10.59 -18.66
CA CYS A 80 5.66 -11.07 -20.02
C CYS A 80 5.46 -12.59 -19.95
N ALA A 81 4.27 -13.06 -20.31
CA ALA A 81 3.89 -14.47 -20.35
C ALA A 81 4.60 -15.28 -21.47
N LYS A 82 5.92 -15.13 -21.64
CA LYS A 82 6.64 -15.69 -22.78
C LYS A 82 7.65 -16.81 -22.50
N HIS A 83 7.76 -17.32 -21.27
CA HIS A 83 8.49 -18.59 -21.06
C HIS A 83 7.82 -19.44 -19.99
N ARG A 84 6.72 -20.10 -20.34
CA ARG A 84 6.32 -21.36 -19.71
C ARG A 84 7.13 -22.45 -20.42
N GLU A 85 8.34 -22.71 -19.97
CA GLU A 85 8.96 -24.00 -20.28
C GLU A 85 8.16 -25.06 -19.51
N PRO A 86 7.57 -26.06 -20.18
CA PRO A 86 7.03 -27.20 -19.45
C PRO A 86 8.22 -27.92 -18.83
N LEU A 87 8.24 -28.04 -17.50
CA LEU A 87 9.10 -28.97 -16.80
C LEU A 87 8.69 -30.37 -17.26
N ALA A 88 9.33 -30.87 -18.32
CA ALA A 88 9.31 -32.27 -18.67
C ALA A 88 9.96 -33.02 -17.51
N GLN A 89 9.13 -33.60 -16.66
CA GLN A 89 9.56 -34.59 -15.68
C GLN A 89 9.92 -35.86 -16.45
N ASN A 90 11.16 -35.92 -16.93
CA ASN A 90 11.84 -37.18 -17.18
C ASN A 90 12.51 -37.60 -15.87
N VAL A 91 11.83 -38.47 -15.12
CA VAL A 91 12.51 -39.33 -14.16
C VAL A 91 12.38 -40.76 -14.70
N VAL A 92 13.55 -41.36 -14.82
CA VAL A 92 13.93 -42.70 -15.27
C VAL A 92 12.95 -43.80 -14.86
#